data_AF-A0A814HF11-F1
#
_entry.id   AF-A0A814HF11-F1
#
_cell.length_a   1.000
_cell.length_b   1.000
_cell.length_c   1.000
_cell.angle_alpha   90.00
_cell.angle_beta   90.00
_cell.angle_gamma   90.00
#
_symmetry.space_group_name_H-M   'P 1'
#
loop_
_entity.id
_entity.type
_entity.pdbx_description
1 polymer ?
#
loop_
_entity_poly.entity_id
_entity_poly.type
_entity_poly.pdbx_seq_one_letter_code
_entity_poly.pdbx_strand_id
1 'polypeptide(L)'
;MTSSSDLKNHRISILHYWNKGIRSAPAVHRETNIQLRTIYYNINKLKQTNSLKHRDRISRPHVLSGIEKKAIGQYIRRNNEITVKEIKKKLSTTYH
;
A
#
# COMPACT_ATOMS: atom_id res chain seq x y z
N MET A 1 -14.16 -17.89 5.85
CA MET A 1 -13.40 -16.65 5.54
C MET A 1 -12.92 -16.74 4.09
N THR A 2 -13.15 -15.73 3.25
CA THR A 2 -12.60 -15.71 1.88
C THR A 2 -11.10 -15.52 1.93
N SER A 3 -10.34 -16.39 1.25
CA SER A 3 -8.88 -16.32 1.24
C SER A 3 -8.38 -15.12 0.42
N SER A 4 -7.12 -14.75 0.61
CA SER A 4 -6.48 -13.66 -0.17
C SER A 4 -6.49 -13.95 -1.68
N SER A 5 -6.36 -15.22 -2.07
CA SER A 5 -6.50 -15.69 -3.45
C SER A 5 -7.92 -15.50 -3.99
N ASP A 6 -8.96 -15.81 -3.21
CA ASP A 6 -10.36 -15.66 -3.64
C ASP A 6 -10.69 -14.19 -3.91
N LEU A 7 -10.20 -13.28 -3.06
CA LEU A 7 -10.38 -11.84 -3.25
C LEU A 7 -9.68 -11.31 -4.51
N LYS A 8 -8.51 -11.88 -4.87
CA LYS A 8 -7.82 -11.56 -6.13
C LYS A 8 -8.64 -12.05 -7.32
N ASN A 9 -9.12 -13.29 -7.28
CA ASN A 9 -9.93 -13.87 -8.35
C ASN A 9 -11.22 -13.08 -8.55
N HIS A 10 -11.91 -12.70 -7.48
CA HIS A 10 -13.10 -11.83 -7.56
C HIS A 10 -12.82 -10.50 -8.26
N ARG A 11 -11.68 -9.84 -7.96
CA ARG A 11 -11.29 -8.58 -8.63
C ARG A 11 -11.03 -8.79 -10.11
N ILE A 12 -10.36 -9.88 -10.48
CA ILE A 12 -10.08 -10.22 -11.88
C ILE A 12 -11.39 -10.44 -12.64
N SER A 13 -12.30 -11.24 -12.09
CA SER A 13 -13.62 -11.47 -12.69
C SER A 13 -14.41 -10.18 -12.85
N ILE A 14 -14.51 -9.34 -11.81
CA ILE A 14 -15.23 -8.07 -11.88
C ILE A 14 -14.61 -7.13 -12.93
N LEU A 15 -13.28 -7.06 -13.01
CA LEU A 15 -12.57 -6.25 -14.00
C LEU A 15 -12.85 -6.74 -15.44
N HIS A 16 -12.91 -8.06 -15.65
CA HIS A 16 -13.26 -8.65 -16.93
C HIS A 16 -14.65 -8.21 -17.41
N TYR A 17 -15.68 -8.31 -16.55
CA TYR A 17 -17.03 -7.87 -16.89
C TYR A 17 -17.12 -6.34 -17.09
N TRP A 18 -16.37 -5.57 -16.30
CA TRP A 18 -16.25 -4.12 -16.48
C TRP A 18 -15.70 -3.75 -17.86
N ASN A 19 -14.62 -4.42 -18.29
CA ASN A 19 -14.00 -4.20 -19.59
C ASN A 19 -14.90 -4.63 -20.76
N LYS A 20 -15.78 -5.61 -20.54
CA LYS A 20 -16.85 -6.00 -21.48
C LYS A 20 -18.04 -5.02 -21.50
N GLY A 21 -18.00 -3.94 -20.72
CA GLY A 21 -19.07 -2.94 -20.66
C GLY A 21 -20.21 -3.27 -19.70
N ILE A 22 -20.15 -4.39 -18.98
CA ILE A 22 -21.18 -4.77 -18.01
C ILE A 22 -20.91 -4.04 -16.69
N ARG A 23 -21.64 -2.94 -16.48
CA ARG A 23 -21.47 -2.04 -15.30
C ARG A 23 -22.51 -2.27 -14.20
N SER A 24 -23.44 -3.18 -14.40
CA SER A 24 -24.53 -3.48 -13.46
C SER A 24 -24.10 -4.53 -12.44
N ALA A 25 -24.09 -4.16 -11.14
CA ALA A 25 -23.70 -5.08 -10.07
C ALA A 25 -24.60 -6.35 -10.00
N PRO A 26 -25.94 -6.26 -10.17
CA PRO A 26 -26.79 -7.44 -10.28
C PRO A 26 -26.47 -8.36 -11.47
N ALA A 27 -26.02 -7.80 -12.60
CA ALA A 27 -25.60 -8.62 -13.75
C ALA A 27 -24.32 -9.39 -13.42
N VAL A 28 -23.31 -8.71 -12.87
CA VAL A 28 -22.05 -9.35 -12.47
C VAL A 28 -22.28 -10.41 -11.38
N HIS A 29 -23.21 -10.18 -10.44
CA HIS A 29 -23.56 -11.17 -9.42
C HIS A 29 -24.13 -12.45 -10.01
N ARG A 30 -25.08 -12.34 -10.95
CA ARG A 30 -25.68 -13.50 -11.62
C ARG A 30 -24.64 -14.35 -12.34
N GLU A 31 -23.65 -13.71 -12.95
CA GLU A 31 -22.59 -14.38 -13.71
C GLU A 31 -21.49 -14.99 -12.83
N THR A 32 -21.16 -14.35 -11.71
CA THR A 32 -19.96 -14.71 -10.92
C THR A 32 -20.27 -15.30 -9.55
N ASN A 33 -21.50 -15.20 -9.09
CA ASN A 33 -21.94 -15.48 -7.72
C ASN A 33 -21.16 -14.72 -6.63
N ILE A 34 -20.41 -13.68 -6.99
CA ILE A 34 -19.70 -12.83 -6.03
C ILE A 34 -20.75 -12.00 -5.28
N GLN A 35 -20.59 -11.87 -3.96
CA GLN A 35 -21.50 -11.09 -3.14
C GLN A 35 -21.67 -9.65 -3.68
N LEU A 36 -22.92 -9.18 -3.77
CA LEU A 36 -23.27 -7.86 -4.29
C LEU A 36 -22.47 -6.73 -3.64
N ARG A 37 -22.30 -6.77 -2.31
CA ARG A 37 -21.52 -5.77 -1.56
C ARG A 37 -20.09 -5.63 -2.10
N THR A 38 -19.45 -6.76 -2.39
CA THR A 38 -18.09 -6.81 -2.96
C THR A 38 -18.07 -6.22 -4.36
N ILE A 39 -19.07 -6.53 -5.18
CA ILE A 39 -19.18 -6.00 -6.54
C ILE A 39 -19.38 -4.48 -6.51
N TYR A 40 -20.32 -3.97 -5.71
CA TYR A 40 -20.55 -2.54 -5.56
C TYR A 40 -19.30 -1.79 -5.12
N TYR A 41 -18.59 -2.31 -4.12
CA TYR A 41 -17.33 -1.71 -3.66
C TYR A 41 -16.30 -1.59 -4.80
N ASN A 42 -16.09 -2.68 -5.56
CA ASN A 42 -15.11 -2.70 -6.65
C ASN A 42 -15.54 -1.82 -7.83
N ILE A 43 -16.84 -1.79 -8.18
CA ILE A 43 -17.36 -0.90 -9.23
C ILE A 43 -17.18 0.58 -8.85
N ASN A 44 -17.50 0.94 -7.60
CA ASN A 44 -17.28 2.31 -7.12
C ASN A 44 -15.80 2.69 -7.17
N LYS A 45 -14.92 1.76 -6.79
CA LYS A 45 -13.47 1.95 -6.90
C LYS A 45 -13.01 2.14 -8.36
N LEU A 46 -13.52 1.32 -9.29
CA LEU A 46 -13.25 1.48 -10.72
C LEU A 46 -13.69 2.85 -11.25
N LYS A 47 -14.87 3.34 -10.85
CA LYS A 47 -15.34 4.68 -11.23
C LYS A 47 -14.43 5.80 -10.73
N GLN A 48 -13.86 5.66 -9.54
CA GLN A 48 -13.02 6.68 -8.91
C GLN A 48 -11.57 6.65 -9.40
N THR A 49 -10.98 5.48 -9.54
CA THR A 49 -9.52 5.33 -9.75
C THR A 49 -9.15 4.59 -11.03
N ASN A 50 -10.14 4.18 -11.85
CA ASN A 50 -9.97 3.35 -13.04
C ASN A 50 -9.10 2.09 -12.82
N SER A 51 -9.06 1.60 -11.58
CA SER A 51 -8.12 0.56 -11.15
C SER A 51 -8.62 -0.15 -9.90
N LEU A 52 -8.50 -1.48 -9.90
CA LEU A 52 -8.77 -2.31 -8.73
C LEU A 52 -7.51 -2.65 -7.92
N LYS A 53 -6.34 -2.12 -8.32
CA LYS A 53 -5.09 -2.35 -7.58
C LYS A 53 -5.26 -1.96 -6.11
N HIS A 54 -4.74 -2.81 -5.23
CA HIS A 54 -4.74 -2.50 -3.80
C HIS A 54 -3.96 -1.20 -3.61
N ARG A 55 -4.47 -0.25 -2.81
CA ARG A 55 -3.66 0.91 -2.45
C ARG A 55 -2.52 0.39 -1.59
N ASP A 56 -1.28 0.65 -1.99
CA ASP A 56 -0.17 0.38 -1.12
C ASP A 56 -0.40 1.12 0.20
N ARG A 57 -0.13 0.44 1.31
CA ARG A 57 -0.20 1.09 2.62
C ARG A 57 0.90 2.14 2.61
N ILE A 58 0.52 3.41 2.43
CA ILE A 58 1.43 4.53 2.61
C ILE A 58 1.85 4.48 4.07
N SER A 59 3.07 4.01 4.31
CA SER A 59 3.66 4.01 5.64
C SER A 59 3.92 5.46 6.05
N ARG A 60 3.98 5.72 7.36
CA ARG A 60 4.32 7.05 7.87
C ARG A 60 5.64 7.50 7.23
N PRO A 61 5.69 8.67 6.56
CA PRO A 61 6.93 9.14 5.96
C PRO A 61 8.01 9.24 7.03
N HIS A 62 9.16 8.63 6.75
CA HIS A 62 10.31 8.68 7.65
C HIS A 62 11.21 9.86 7.24
N VAL A 63 11.57 10.69 8.22
CA VAL A 63 12.52 11.79 8.03
C VAL A 63 13.94 11.27 7.77
N LEU A 64 14.28 10.10 8.33
CA LEU A 64 15.57 9.45 8.19
C LEU A 64 15.43 8.14 7.43
N SER A 65 16.37 7.89 6.52
CA SER A 65 16.55 6.60 5.86
C SER A 65 16.97 5.52 6.86
N GLY A 66 16.84 4.25 6.45
CA GLY A 66 17.26 3.12 7.28
C GLY A 66 18.75 3.11 7.61
N ILE A 67 19.59 3.65 6.72
CA ILE A 67 21.04 3.70 6.90
C ILE A 67 21.39 4.76 7.94
N GLU A 68 20.80 5.95 7.85
CA GLU A 68 21.02 7.02 8.83
C GLU A 68 20.60 6.60 10.24
N LYS A 69 19.46 5.91 10.39
CA LYS A 69 19.03 5.37 11.69
C LYS A 69 20.06 4.41 12.29
N LYS A 70 20.65 3.53 11.47
CA LYS A 70 21.70 2.61 11.91
C LYS A 70 22.97 3.37 12.31
N ALA A 71 23.35 4.39 11.55
CA ALA A 71 24.52 5.22 11.83
C ALA A 71 24.40 5.96 13.17
N ILE A 72 23.24 6.53 13.48
CA ILE A 72 22.95 7.14 14.79
C ILE A 72 23.25 6.14 15.92
N GLY A 73 22.71 4.93 15.81
CA GLY A 73 22.94 3.88 16.80
C GLY A 73 24.42 3.52 16.95
N GLN A 74 25.18 3.47 15.85
CA GLN A 74 26.63 3.23 15.89
C GLN A 74 27.39 4.39 16.54
N TYR A 75 27.02 5.63 16.26
CA TYR A 75 27.66 6.79 16.87
C TYR A 75 27.47 6.82 18.38
N ILE A 76 26.23 6.59 18.85
CA ILE A 76 25.91 6.51 20.28
C ILE A 76 26.65 5.34 20.93
N ARG A 77 26.74 4.18 20.26
CA ARG A 77 27.49 3.03 20.80
C ARG A 77 28.99 3.27 20.92
N ARG A 78 29.58 4.05 20.01
CA ARG A 78 31.03 4.36 20.02
C ARG A 78 31.39 5.48 20.98
N ASN A 79 30.47 6.42 21.19
CA ASN A 79 30.61 7.51 22.14
C ASN A 79 29.24 7.79 22.77
N ASN A 80 29.06 7.37 24.02
CA ASN A 80 27.81 7.51 24.77
C ASN A 80 27.50 8.97 25.18
N GLU A 81 28.51 9.85 25.16
CA GLU A 81 28.37 11.27 25.49
C GLU A 81 28.13 12.15 24.25
N ILE A 82 28.06 11.55 23.06
CA ILE A 82 27.88 12.33 21.82
C ILE A 82 26.58 13.12 21.84
N THR A 83 26.67 14.40 21.50
CA THR A 83 25.50 15.27 21.48
C THR A 83 24.70 15.10 20.20
N VAL A 84 23.41 15.43 20.26
CA VAL A 84 22.53 15.41 19.08
C VAL A 84 23.04 16.35 17.97
N LYS A 85 23.66 17.48 18.33
CA LYS A 85 24.25 18.42 17.36
C LYS A 85 25.40 17.77 16.59
N GLU A 86 26.25 17.00 17.28
CA GLU A 86 27.36 16.28 16.66
C GLU A 86 26.87 15.12 15.81
N ILE A 87 25.86 14.37 16.27
CA ILE A 87 25.20 13.33 15.46
C ILE A 87 24.66 13.95 14.17
N LYS A 88 23.93 15.07 14.26
CA LYS A 88 23.40 15.79 13.09
C LYS A 88 24.52 16.21 12.14
N LYS A 89 25.61 16.78 12.67
CA LYS A 89 26.78 17.16 11.86
C LYS A 89 27.38 15.94 11.15
N LYS A 90 27.60 14.83 11.87
CA LYS A 90 28.13 13.59 11.30
C LYS A 90 27.23 13.01 10.21
N LEU A 91 25.92 12.96 10.44
CA LEU A 91 24.96 12.51 9.43
C LEU A 91 24.99 13.42 8.20
N SER A 92 24.96 14.73 8.41
CA SER A 92 24.99 15.71 7.33
C SER A 92 26.29 15.70 6.53
N THR A 93 27.42 15.28 7.10
CA THR A 93 28.68 15.14 6.37
C THR A 93 28.79 13.80 5.62
N THR A 94 28.06 12.77 6.09
CA THR A 94 28.21 11.40 5.58
C THR A 94 27.17 11.05 4.49
N TYR A 95 25.95 11.59 4.60
CA TYR A 95 24.80 11.17 3.80
C TYR A 95 24.14 12.31 3.00
N HIS A 96 24.56 13.55 3.22
CA HIS A 96 24.06 14.76 2.57
C HIS A 96 25.23 15.62 2.08
#